data_AF-A0AA44TG71-F1
#
_entry.id   AF-A0AA44TG71-F1
#
_cell.length_a   1.000
_cell.length_b   1.000
_cell.length_c   1.000
_cell.angle_alpha   90.00
_cell.angle_beta   90.00
_cell.angle_gamma   90.00
#
_symmetry.space_group_name_H-M   'P 1'
#
loop_
_entity.id
_entity.type
_entity.pdbx_description
1 polymer ?
#
loop_
_entity_poly.entity_id
_entity_poly.type
_entity_poly.pdbx_seq_one_letter_code
_entity_poly.pdbx_strand_id
1 'polypeptide(L)'
;MNDSQVKFRDTVIKNFFDANDKLKAMPSQKKKKLVIFEYLISKLNPEQQYTEKEINAFIKQFHEDFCTIRREFIIHGFMARNESVYRVNAKEVWKKWESL
;
A
#
# COMPACT_ATOMS: atom_id res chain seq x y z
N MET A 1 4.69 14.48 9.86
CA MET A 1 4.38 15.05 8.53
C MET A 1 4.01 16.52 8.71
N ASN A 2 4.37 17.39 7.77
CA ASN A 2 3.91 18.78 7.76
C ASN A 2 2.58 18.93 6.99
N ASP A 3 1.93 20.09 7.09
CA ASP A 3 0.63 20.35 6.46
C ASP A 3 0.63 20.12 4.94
N SER A 4 1.74 20.44 4.26
CA SER A 4 1.88 20.23 2.82
C SER A 4 1.89 18.75 2.47
N GLN A 5 2.59 17.93 3.26
CA GLN A 5 2.63 16.48 3.11
C GLN A 5 1.24 15.86 3.37
N VAL A 6 0.52 16.31 4.41
CA VAL A 6 -0.84 15.83 4.69
C VAL A 6 -1.77 16.15 3.52
N LYS A 7 -1.78 17.41 3.05
CA LYS A 7 -2.59 17.82 1.88
C LYS A 7 -2.25 17.01 0.63
N PHE A 8 -0.96 16.75 0.37
CA PHE A 8 -0.54 15.93 -0.76
C PHE A 8 -1.07 14.50 -0.63
N ARG A 9 -0.89 13.85 0.53
CA ARG A 9 -1.37 12.50 0.80
C ARG A 9 -2.87 12.38 0.56
N ASP A 10 -3.64 13.27 1.16
CA ASP A 10 -5.11 13.23 1.09
C ASP A 10 -5.60 13.51 -0.34
N THR A 11 -4.97 14.45 -1.04
CA THR A 11 -5.26 14.73 -2.45
C THR A 11 -4.98 13.51 -3.33
N VAL A 12 -3.86 12.82 -3.11
CA VAL A 12 -3.52 11.60 -3.85
C VAL A 12 -4.56 10.51 -3.58
N ILE A 13 -4.90 10.23 -2.32
CA ILE A 13 -5.88 9.20 -1.99
C ILE A 13 -7.24 9.53 -2.63
N LYS A 14 -7.74 10.75 -2.46
CA LYS A 14 -9.01 11.21 -3.04
C LYS A 14 -9.05 11.08 -4.57
N ASN A 15 -7.94 11.38 -5.25
CA ASN A 15 -7.91 11.38 -6.71
C ASN A 15 -7.84 9.97 -7.30
N PHE A 16 -7.25 9.00 -6.59
CA PHE A 16 -7.02 7.65 -7.13
C PHE A 16 -8.04 6.62 -6.65
N PHE A 17 -8.72 6.84 -5.54
CA PHE A 17 -9.82 5.99 -5.08
C PHE A 17 -11.19 6.52 -5.56
N ASP A 18 -12.15 5.62 -5.73
CA ASP A 18 -13.56 5.96 -5.97
C ASP A 18 -14.38 5.92 -4.68
N ALA A 19 -15.70 6.16 -4.80
CA ALA A 19 -16.61 6.16 -3.65
C ALA A 19 -16.78 4.78 -2.98
N ASN A 20 -16.42 3.70 -3.67
CA ASN A 20 -16.45 2.32 -3.18
C ASN A 20 -15.06 1.85 -2.71
N ASP A 21 -14.11 2.78 -2.54
CA ASP A 21 -12.74 2.50 -2.15
C ASP A 21 -11.99 1.59 -3.16
N LYS A 22 -12.40 1.59 -4.43
CA LYS A 22 -11.65 0.93 -5.52
C LYS A 22 -10.59 1.87 -6.06
N LEU A 23 -9.41 1.30 -6.34
CA LEU A 23 -8.31 2.01 -6.96
C LEU A 23 -8.57 2.13 -8.47
N LYS A 24 -8.90 3.32 -8.93
CA LYS A 24 -9.28 3.57 -10.33
C LYS A 24 -8.15 3.32 -11.33
N ALA A 25 -6.91 3.63 -10.92
CA ALA A 25 -5.72 3.44 -11.73
C ALA A 25 -4.46 3.44 -10.85
N MET A 26 -3.40 2.76 -11.31
CA MET A 26 -2.08 2.90 -10.68
C MET A 26 -1.43 4.24 -11.05
N PRO A 27 -1.00 5.07 -10.08
CA PRO A 27 -0.23 6.27 -10.40
C PRO A 27 1.07 5.92 -11.14
N SER A 28 1.47 6.69 -12.15
CA SER A 28 2.78 6.52 -12.79
C SER A 28 3.94 7.02 -11.91
N GLN A 29 3.70 8.06 -11.10
CA GLN A 29 4.70 8.69 -10.25
C GLN A 29 4.97 7.85 -8.99
N LYS A 30 6.24 7.53 -8.74
CA LYS A 30 6.68 6.75 -7.56
C LYS A 30 6.18 7.32 -6.23
N LYS A 31 6.30 8.64 -6.03
CA LYS A 31 5.84 9.30 -4.80
C LYS A 31 4.35 9.07 -4.52
N LYS A 32 3.51 9.12 -5.57
CA LYS A 32 2.07 8.84 -5.47
C LYS A 32 1.80 7.35 -5.24
N LYS A 33 2.52 6.44 -5.92
CA LYS A 33 2.38 4.99 -5.69
C LYS A 33 2.62 4.62 -4.22
N LEU A 34 3.69 5.15 -3.63
CA LEU A 34 4.01 4.89 -2.22
C LEU A 34 2.90 5.37 -1.27
N VAL A 35 2.28 6.52 -1.53
CA VAL A 35 1.10 6.98 -0.76
C VAL A 35 -0.05 5.98 -0.87
N ILE A 36 -0.33 5.46 -2.07
CA ILE A 36 -1.40 4.48 -2.27
C ILE A 36 -1.10 3.17 -1.55
N PHE A 37 0.14 2.68 -1.63
CA PHE A 37 0.53 1.44 -0.95
C PHE A 37 0.51 1.58 0.57
N GLU A 38 0.98 2.71 1.10
CA GLU A 38 0.86 3.01 2.53
C GLU A 38 -0.61 3.05 2.98
N TYR A 39 -1.49 3.66 2.17
CA TYR A 39 -2.92 3.69 2.44
C TYR A 39 -3.53 2.29 2.47
N LEU A 40 -3.22 1.42 1.51
CA LEU A 40 -3.69 0.03 1.50
C LEU A 40 -3.19 -0.73 2.72
N ILE A 41 -1.89 -0.71 2.99
CA ILE A 41 -1.29 -1.46 4.11
C ILE A 41 -1.81 -0.99 5.46
N SER A 42 -2.19 0.28 5.60
CA SER A 42 -2.78 0.80 6.85
C SER A 42 -4.13 0.16 7.22
N LYS A 43 -4.76 -0.59 6.30
CA LYS A 43 -5.99 -1.36 6.54
C LYS A 43 -5.74 -2.79 7.01
N LEU A 44 -4.48 -3.24 7.06
CA LEU A 44 -4.09 -4.56 7.57
C LEU A 44 -3.67 -4.46 9.05
N ASN A 45 -3.92 -5.53 9.82
CA ASN A 45 -3.40 -5.66 11.17
C ASN A 45 -1.91 -6.02 11.13
N PRO A 46 -1.01 -5.22 11.73
CA PRO A 46 0.43 -5.49 11.73
C PRO A 46 0.87 -6.66 12.62
N GLU A 47 0.07 -7.03 13.62
CA GLU A 47 0.36 -8.15 14.52
C GLU A 47 -0.03 -9.51 13.91
N GLN A 48 -0.67 -9.50 12.74
CA GLN A 48 -1.18 -10.69 12.08
C GLN A 48 -0.27 -11.15 10.93
N GLN A 49 -0.21 -12.47 10.77
CA GLN A 49 0.38 -13.13 9.60
C GLN A 49 -0.71 -13.46 8.59
N TYR A 50 -0.38 -13.32 7.32
CA TYR A 50 -1.30 -13.57 6.21
C TYR A 50 -0.69 -14.55 5.23
N THR A 51 -1.48 -15.47 4.73
CA THR A 51 -1.12 -16.27 3.56
C THR A 51 -1.12 -15.41 2.30
N GLU A 52 -0.44 -15.89 1.26
CA GLU A 52 -0.53 -15.30 -0.07
C GLU A 52 -1.99 -15.15 -0.56
N LYS A 53 -2.86 -16.13 -0.26
CA LYS A 53 -4.27 -16.09 -0.66
C LYS A 53 -5.03 -14.96 0.02
N GLU A 54 -4.79 -14.74 1.32
CA GLU A 54 -5.42 -13.65 2.08
C GLU A 54 -4.96 -12.29 1.58
N ILE A 55 -3.66 -12.10 1.30
CA ILE A 55 -3.16 -10.85 0.73
C ILE A 55 -3.71 -10.62 -0.68
N ASN A 56 -3.79 -11.66 -1.51
CA ASN A 56 -4.40 -11.54 -2.83
C ASN A 56 -5.89 -11.15 -2.72
N ALA A 57 -6.64 -11.77 -1.82
CA ALA A 57 -8.04 -11.45 -1.58
C ALA A 57 -8.22 -10.03 -1.04
N PHE A 58 -7.37 -9.61 -0.10
CA PHE A 58 -7.31 -8.25 0.41
C PHE A 58 -7.10 -7.24 -0.72
N ILE A 59 -6.06 -7.40 -1.53
CA ILE A 59 -5.76 -6.44 -2.61
C ILE A 59 -6.85 -6.43 -3.68
N LYS A 60 -7.45 -7.59 -4.01
CA LYS A 60 -8.57 -7.69 -4.98
C LYS A 60 -9.79 -6.88 -4.56
N GLN A 61 -9.95 -6.56 -3.28
CA GLN A 61 -10.99 -5.63 -2.84
C GLN A 61 -10.74 -4.21 -3.34
N PHE A 62 -9.53 -3.86 -3.78
CA PHE A 62 -9.17 -2.52 -4.26
C PHE A 62 -8.79 -2.51 -5.74
N HIS A 63 -8.10 -3.54 -6.25
CA HIS A 63 -7.55 -3.55 -7.61
C HIS A 63 -7.33 -4.99 -8.14
N GLU A 64 -7.56 -5.22 -9.44
CA GLU A 64 -7.43 -6.55 -10.05
C GLU A 64 -5.98 -7.01 -10.22
N ASP A 65 -5.03 -6.09 -10.39
CA ASP A 65 -3.60 -6.40 -10.41
C ASP A 65 -3.02 -6.58 -9.00
N PHE A 66 -3.54 -7.59 -8.29
CA PHE A 66 -3.07 -7.94 -6.94
C PHE A 66 -1.64 -8.48 -6.94
N CYS A 67 -1.19 -9.10 -8.05
CA CYS A 67 0.16 -9.63 -8.19
C CYS A 67 1.22 -8.52 -8.16
N THR A 68 1.02 -7.45 -8.93
CA THR A 68 1.95 -6.31 -8.95
C THR A 68 1.96 -5.61 -7.60
N ILE A 69 0.79 -5.29 -7.05
CA ILE A 69 0.70 -4.59 -5.76
C ILE A 69 1.36 -5.40 -4.63
N ARG A 70 1.10 -6.70 -4.55
CA ARG A 70 1.74 -7.58 -3.56
C ARG A 70 3.25 -7.59 -3.69
N ARG A 71 3.78 -7.57 -4.91
CA ARG A 71 5.23 -7.48 -5.16
C ARG A 71 5.79 -6.13 -4.71
N GLU A 72 5.11 -5.03 -5.01
CA GLU A 72 5.50 -3.68 -4.61
C GLU A 72 5.51 -3.51 -3.09
N PHE A 73 4.58 -4.15 -2.37
CA PHE A 73 4.60 -4.18 -0.90
C PHE A 73 5.91 -4.74 -0.34
N ILE A 74 6.48 -5.77 -0.98
CA ILE A 74 7.78 -6.33 -0.59
C ILE A 74 8.92 -5.40 -1.01
N ILE A 75 8.92 -4.94 -2.28
CA ILE A 75 10.00 -4.09 -2.84
C ILE A 75 10.18 -2.80 -2.02
N HIS A 76 9.09 -2.22 -1.53
CA HIS A 76 9.10 -0.97 -0.77
C HIS A 76 9.13 -1.16 0.75
N GLY A 77 9.30 -2.40 1.21
CA GLY A 77 9.48 -2.72 2.62
C GLY A 77 8.22 -2.59 3.46
N PHE A 78 7.03 -2.46 2.86
CA PHE A 78 5.77 -2.45 3.59
C PHE A 78 5.45 -3.81 4.22
N MET A 79 5.84 -4.89 3.54
CA MET A 79 5.67 -6.25 4.03
C MET A 79 6.95 -7.05 3.88
N ALA A 80 7.11 -8.08 4.72
CA ALA A 80 8.07 -9.15 4.52
C ALA A 80 7.34 -10.45 4.18
N ARG A 81 7.99 -11.31 3.40
CA ARG A 81 7.50 -12.64 3.06
C ARG A 81 8.51 -13.69 3.52
N ASN A 82 8.06 -14.71 4.25
CA ASN A 82 8.82 -15.91 4.56
C ASN A 82 7.96 -17.15 4.27
N GLU A 83 8.44 -18.11 3.49
CA GLU A 83 7.70 -19.35 3.14
C GLU A 83 6.23 -19.13 2.73
N SER A 84 5.95 -18.07 1.96
CA SER A 84 4.59 -17.66 1.53
C SER A 84 3.67 -17.10 2.62
N VAL A 85 4.20 -16.88 3.81
CA VAL A 85 3.59 -16.10 4.89
C VAL A 85 4.07 -14.65 4.79
N TYR A 86 3.11 -13.73 4.86
CA TYR A 86 3.27 -12.30 4.78
C TYR A 86 3.03 -11.67 6.14
N ARG A 87 3.84 -10.65 6.48
CA ARG A 87 3.63 -9.80 7.65
C ARG A 87 3.86 -8.34 7.28
N VAL A 88 3.12 -7.43 7.91
CA VAL A 88 3.39 -6.00 7.77
C VAL A 88 4.68 -5.69 8.54
N ASN A 89 5.60 -4.96 7.92
CA ASN A 89 6.83 -4.55 8.59
C ASN A 89 6.57 -3.34 9.49
N ALA A 90 7.46 -3.12 10.45
CA ALA A 90 7.50 -1.89 11.21
C ALA A 90 7.67 -0.66 10.28
N LYS A 91 7.08 0.48 10.64
CA LYS A 91 7.01 1.65 9.75
C LYS A 91 8.38 2.25 9.43
N GLU A 92 9.39 1.98 10.25
CA GLU A 92 10.77 2.46 10.11
C GLU A 92 11.42 1.89 8.85
N VAL A 93 11.01 0.68 8.43
CA VAL A 93 11.54 -0.01 7.26
C VAL A 93 10.87 0.45 5.95
N TRP A 94 9.72 1.10 6.05
CA TRP A 94 8.93 1.47 4.87
C TRP A 94 9.63 2.56 4.07
N LYS A 95 9.61 2.42 2.74
CA LYS A 95 10.09 3.49 1.87
C LYS A 95 9.22 4.73 2.06
N LYS A 96 9.82 5.80 2.59
CA LYS A 96 9.17 7.09 2.82
C LYS A 96 8.98 7.85 1.52
N TRP A 97 7.75 8.25 1.23
CA TRP A 97 7.45 9.11 0.09
C TRP A 97 7.69 10.59 0.43
N GLU A 98 7.76 10.91 1.72
CA GLU A 98 8.08 12.23 2.26
C GLU A 98 9.50 12.67 1.92
N SER A 99 10.40 11.72 1.67
CA SER A 99 11.79 11.95 1.28
C SER A 99 12.01 11.94 -0.25
N LEU A 100 10.94 11.90 -1.04
CA LEU A 100 10.99 11.93 -2.52
C LEU A 100 10.52 13.29 -3.07
#